data_AF-A0A1V6LVE6-F1
#
_entry.id   AF-A0A1V6LVE6-F1
#
_cell.length_a   1.000
_cell.length_b   1.000
_cell.length_c   1.000
_cell.angle_alpha   90.00
_cell.angle_beta   90.00
_cell.angle_gamma   90.00
#
_symmetry.space_group_name_H-M   'P 1'
#
loop_
_entity.id
_entity.type
_entity.pdbx_description
1 polymer ?
#
loop_
_entity_poly.entity_id
_entity_poly.type
_entity_poly.pdbx_seq_one_letter_code
_entity_poly.pdbx_strand_id
1 'polypeptide(L)'
;MRDLLNIFTLQDEISFYGTLSELDERLKLGENKYFRTKWINENELKFVANRPAGIFMSIGRPITEGIKGYATVTSKNQKEQHLALKTKFRWELILVFVPLIFLIPEIIVGNTNIKSWVLIFFPLITLYFGFVFRLQEKSLFEVFKKSLVK
;
A
#
# COMPACT_ATOMS: atom_id res chain seq x y z
N MET A 1 -2.30 20.71 -1.73
CA MET A 1 -1.84 19.50 -2.48
C MET A 1 -1.45 18.33 -1.57
N ARG A 2 -0.73 18.54 -0.45
CA ARG A 2 -0.44 17.47 0.54
C ARG A 2 -1.71 16.80 1.10
N ASP A 3 -2.73 17.58 1.42
CA ASP A 3 -3.93 17.06 2.08
C ASP A 3 -4.79 16.13 1.20
N LEU A 4 -4.78 16.34 -0.12
CA LEU A 4 -5.48 15.45 -1.06
C LEU A 4 -4.77 14.09 -1.17
N LEU A 5 -3.45 14.07 -1.16
CA LEU A 5 -2.67 12.83 -1.17
C LEU A 5 -2.85 12.03 0.12
N ASN A 6 -3.14 12.70 1.24
CA ASN A 6 -3.43 12.03 2.52
C ASN A 6 -4.73 11.20 2.46
N ILE A 7 -5.73 11.61 1.67
CA ILE A 7 -6.98 10.84 1.49
C ILE A 7 -6.69 9.50 0.79
N PHE A 8 -5.78 9.52 -0.19
CA PHE A 8 -5.46 8.36 -1.02
C PHE A 8 -4.30 7.51 -0.50
N THR A 9 -3.67 7.90 0.62
CA THR A 9 -2.61 7.14 1.28
C THR A 9 -3.08 6.67 2.65
N LEU A 10 -2.58 5.53 3.12
CA LEU A 10 -2.89 5.04 4.46
C LEU A 10 -1.81 5.60 5.36
N GLN A 11 -2.22 6.29 6.42
CA GLN A 11 -1.31 6.88 7.39
C GLN A 11 -1.66 6.33 8.76
N ASP A 12 -0.63 5.97 9.52
CA ASP A 12 -0.75 5.38 10.84
C ASP A 12 0.54 5.67 11.60
N GLU A 13 0.52 5.59 12.92
CA GLU A 13 1.67 5.95 13.75
C GLU A 13 1.84 4.92 14.87
N ILE A 14 3.09 4.64 15.24
CA ILE A 14 3.41 3.78 16.38
C ILE A 14 4.69 4.26 17.06
N SER A 15 4.69 4.29 18.40
CA SER A 15 5.91 4.48 19.18
C SER A 15 6.53 3.13 19.53
N PHE A 16 7.84 3.05 19.38
CA PHE A 16 8.67 1.93 19.78
C PHE A 16 9.59 2.37 20.91
N TYR A 17 9.57 1.65 22.03
CA TYR A 17 10.48 1.90 23.15
C TYR A 17 11.75 1.10 22.94
N GLY A 18 12.84 1.80 22.63
CA GLY A 18 14.14 1.23 22.37
C GLY A 18 15.03 2.16 21.55
N THR A 19 16.25 1.71 21.28
CA THR A 19 17.19 2.39 20.38
C THR A 19 16.90 2.05 18.92
N LEU A 20 17.45 2.83 17.98
CA LEU A 20 17.36 2.53 16.55
C LEU A 20 17.97 1.15 16.21
N SER A 21 19.03 0.76 16.93
CA SER A 21 19.69 -0.55 16.76
C SER A 21 18.78 -1.69 17.20
N GLU A 22 18.10 -1.55 18.33
CA GLU A 22 17.12 -2.54 18.82
C GLU A 22 15.92 -2.65 17.88
N LEU A 23 15.50 -1.52 17.28
CA LEU A 23 14.45 -1.51 16.26
C LEU A 23 14.87 -2.33 15.04
N ASP A 24 16.08 -2.10 14.50
CA ASP A 24 16.59 -2.85 13.34
C ASP A 24 16.71 -4.35 13.64
N GLU A 25 17.21 -4.71 14.82
CA GLU A 25 17.30 -6.11 15.24
C GLU A 25 15.92 -6.76 15.35
N ARG A 26 14.94 -6.07 15.97
CA ARG A 26 13.56 -6.59 16.09
C ARG A 26 12.89 -6.71 14.73
N LEU A 27 13.17 -5.82 13.80
CA LEU A 27 12.67 -5.91 12.42
C LEU A 27 13.28 -7.09 11.68
N LYS A 28 14.57 -7.38 11.85
CA LYS A 28 15.24 -8.56 11.27
C LYS A 28 14.71 -9.87 11.86
N LEU A 29 14.47 -9.92 13.17
CA LEU A 29 13.85 -11.07 13.85
C LEU A 29 12.36 -11.22 13.48
N GLY A 30 11.70 -10.09 13.24
CA GLY A 30 10.32 -10.00 12.77
C GLY A 30 10.17 -10.29 11.27
N GLU A 31 11.26 -10.29 10.52
CA GLU A 31 11.29 -10.61 9.09
C GLU A 31 10.90 -12.07 8.90
N ASN A 32 9.64 -12.29 8.54
CA ASN A 32 8.98 -13.58 8.65
C ASN A 32 8.23 -13.93 7.35
N LYS A 33 7.48 -15.05 7.38
CA LYS A 33 6.58 -15.50 6.31
C LYS A 33 5.65 -14.41 5.74
N TYR A 34 5.39 -13.33 6.49
CA TYR A 34 4.38 -12.32 6.17
C TYR A 34 4.94 -11.09 5.44
N PHE A 35 6.11 -10.56 5.82
CA PHE A 35 6.69 -9.37 5.20
C PHE A 35 8.22 -9.36 5.28
N ARG A 36 8.84 -8.56 4.41
CA ARG A 36 10.27 -8.24 4.39
C ARG A 36 10.50 -6.77 4.65
N THR A 37 11.63 -6.42 5.24
CA THR A 37 11.99 -5.04 5.58
C THR A 37 13.28 -4.64 4.89
N LYS A 38 13.34 -3.41 4.40
CA LYS A 38 14.55 -2.84 3.80
C LYS A 38 14.66 -1.37 4.13
N TRP A 39 15.77 -0.97 4.73
CA TRP A 39 16.11 0.43 4.93
C TRP A 39 16.38 1.10 3.57
N ILE A 40 15.78 2.28 3.39
CA ILE A 40 15.99 3.13 2.22
C ILE A 40 17.08 4.16 2.55
N ASN A 41 17.05 4.69 3.77
CA ASN A 41 18.05 5.60 4.34
C ASN A 41 18.07 5.40 5.87
N GLU A 42 18.81 6.25 6.60
CA GLU A 42 19.00 6.15 8.05
C GLU A 42 17.68 6.23 8.86
N ASN A 43 16.67 6.94 8.33
CA ASN A 43 15.43 7.24 9.04
C ASN A 43 14.19 6.74 8.29
N GLU A 44 14.33 5.99 7.21
CA GLU A 44 13.22 5.52 6.38
C GLU A 44 13.41 4.06 6.01
N LEU A 45 12.40 3.26 6.32
CA LEU A 45 12.35 1.85 5.99
C LEU A 45 11.12 1.54 5.14
N LYS A 46 11.27 0.57 4.25
CA LYS A 46 10.19 -0.02 3.45
C LYS A 46 9.91 -1.41 3.99
N PHE A 47 8.63 -1.74 4.14
CA PHE A 47 8.17 -3.08 4.44
C PHE A 47 7.25 -3.58 3.34
N VAL A 48 7.48 -4.81 2.88
CA VAL A 48 6.79 -5.41 1.71
C VAL A 48 6.16 -6.72 2.12
N ALA A 49 4.87 -6.88 1.82
CA ALA A 49 4.18 -8.15 2.00
C ALA A 49 4.83 -9.24 1.12
N ASN A 50 5.16 -10.39 1.71
CA ASN A 50 5.73 -11.53 0.99
C ASN A 50 4.72 -12.24 0.10
N ARG A 51 3.42 -12.12 0.41
CA ARG A 51 2.31 -12.61 -0.42
C ARG A 51 1.22 -11.56 -0.49
N PRO A 52 0.97 -10.93 -1.65
CA PRO A 52 -0.27 -10.19 -1.84
C PRO A 52 -1.45 -11.18 -1.79
N ALA A 53 -2.47 -10.87 -0.99
CA ALA A 53 -3.69 -11.67 -0.96
C ALA A 53 -4.39 -11.50 -2.32
N GLY A 54 -4.34 -12.54 -3.16
CA GLY A 54 -4.98 -12.55 -4.48
C GLY A 54 -4.10 -12.97 -5.65
N ILE A 55 -2.80 -13.23 -5.45
CA ILE A 55 -1.94 -13.69 -6.56
C ILE A 55 -1.69 -15.20 -6.49
N PHE A 56 -2.41 -15.94 -7.34
CA PHE A 56 -1.92 -17.18 -7.94
C PHE A 56 -0.60 -16.89 -8.66
N MET A 57 0.52 -17.36 -8.12
CA MET A 57 1.81 -17.39 -8.84
C MET A 57 2.45 -18.77 -8.70
N SER A 58 1.89 -19.73 -9.44
CA SER A 58 2.71 -20.73 -10.12
C SER A 58 3.15 -20.10 -11.44
N ILE A 59 4.43 -19.75 -11.59
CA ILE A 59 5.23 -19.61 -12.83
C ILE A 59 6.41 -18.67 -12.51
N GLY A 60 7.52 -19.28 -12.09
CA GLY A 60 8.92 -19.01 -12.48
C GLY A 60 9.53 -17.61 -12.58
N ARG A 61 8.86 -16.50 -12.26
CA ARG A 61 9.46 -15.14 -12.28
C ARG A 61 9.39 -14.48 -10.91
N PRO A 62 10.38 -13.64 -10.52
CA PRO A 62 10.37 -12.94 -9.25
C PRO A 62 9.23 -11.92 -9.26
N ILE A 63 8.12 -12.39 -8.74
CA ILE A 63 6.88 -11.75 -8.31
C ILE A 63 7.11 -10.25 -8.08
N THR A 64 6.43 -9.45 -8.91
CA THR A 64 6.15 -8.03 -8.68
C THR A 64 6.00 -7.78 -7.19
N GLU A 65 6.90 -6.97 -6.60
CA GLU A 65 6.93 -6.70 -5.17
C GLU A 65 5.50 -6.44 -4.65
N GLY A 66 5.06 -7.19 -3.62
CA GLY A 66 3.71 -7.12 -3.06
C GLY A 66 3.35 -5.74 -2.48
N ILE A 67 2.27 -5.66 -1.70
CA ILE A 67 1.86 -4.40 -1.06
C ILE A 67 3.00 -3.87 -0.19
N LYS A 68 3.28 -2.56 -0.33
CA LYS A 68 4.40 -1.88 0.32
C LYS A 68 3.86 -0.82 1.28
N GLY A 69 4.40 -0.81 2.47
CA GLY A 69 4.36 0.32 3.37
C GLY A 69 5.75 0.92 3.56
N TYR A 70 5.77 2.16 4.02
CA TYR A 70 6.96 2.90 4.37
C TYR A 70 6.80 3.36 5.81
N ALA A 71 7.87 3.32 6.59
CA ALA A 71 7.91 3.94 7.91
C ALA A 71 9.02 4.98 7.92
N THR A 72 8.69 6.19 8.37
CA THR A 72 9.68 7.21 8.70
C THR A 72 9.89 7.18 10.21
N VAL A 73 11.12 6.96 10.62
CA VAL A 73 11.55 6.88 12.02
C VAL A 73 12.04 8.24 12.45
N THR A 74 11.44 8.78 13.51
CA THR A 74 11.89 10.00 14.18
C THR A 74 12.20 9.69 15.63
N SER A 75 13.44 9.96 16.04
CA SER A 75 13.85 9.77 17.44
C SER A 75 13.25 10.89 18.28
N LYS A 76 12.41 10.52 19.24
CA LYS A 76 11.85 11.47 20.22
C LYS A 76 12.80 11.62 21.41
N ASN A 77 13.51 10.54 21.77
CA ASN A 77 14.57 10.46 22.77
C ASN A 77 15.43 9.21 22.52
N GLN A 78 16.59 9.08 23.18
CA GLN A 78 17.49 7.90 23.03
C GLN A 78 16.82 6.53 23.25
N LYS A 79 15.65 6.50 23.92
CA LYS A 79 14.90 5.27 24.27
C LYS A 79 13.50 5.21 23.66
N GLU A 80 13.11 6.16 22.82
CA GLU A 80 11.79 6.18 22.20
C GLU A 80 11.90 6.64 20.73
N GLN A 81 11.59 5.71 19.83
CA GLN A 81 11.49 5.95 18.39
C GLN A 81 10.02 6.07 18.00
N HIS A 82 9.69 7.10 17.25
CA HIS A 82 8.36 7.26 16.68
C HIS A 82 8.39 6.84 15.19
N LEU A 83 7.46 5.99 14.78
CA LEU A 83 7.36 5.49 13.42
C LEU A 83 6.08 6.00 12.78
N ALA A 84 6.23 6.88 11.80
CA ALA A 84 5.14 7.33 10.94
C ALA A 84 5.02 6.41 9.72
N LEU A 85 3.96 5.60 9.69
CA LEU A 85 3.67 4.64 8.63
C LEU A 85 2.86 5.31 7.52
N LYS A 86 3.29 5.13 6.27
CA LYS A 86 2.61 5.64 5.07
C LYS A 86 2.60 4.62 3.94
N THR A 87 1.51 4.51 3.19
CA THR A 87 1.50 3.79 1.90
C THR A 87 1.80 4.74 0.75
N LYS A 88 2.30 4.19 -0.37
CA LYS A 88 2.52 4.99 -1.57
C LYS A 88 1.18 5.27 -2.26
N PHE A 89 1.07 6.47 -2.83
CA PHE A 89 -0.04 6.82 -3.69
C PHE A 89 -0.12 5.89 -4.92
N ARG A 90 -1.30 5.28 -5.12
CA ARG A 90 -1.57 4.35 -6.22
C ARG A 90 -2.23 5.09 -7.39
N TRP A 91 -1.43 5.82 -8.14
CA TRP A 91 -1.84 6.52 -9.36
C TRP A 91 -2.47 5.57 -10.40
N GLU A 92 -2.16 4.28 -10.35
CA GLU A 92 -2.75 3.23 -11.21
C GLU A 92 -4.28 3.16 -11.04
N LEU A 93 -4.79 3.35 -9.82
CA LEU A 93 -6.24 3.38 -9.56
C LEU A 93 -6.93 4.61 -10.17
N ILE A 94 -6.19 5.66 -10.49
CA ILE A 94 -6.73 6.85 -11.18
C ILE A 94 -6.60 6.68 -12.68
N LEU A 95 -5.47 6.14 -13.15
CA LEU A 95 -5.25 5.89 -14.57
C LEU A 95 -6.31 5.00 -15.20
N VAL A 96 -6.85 4.05 -14.44
CA VAL A 96 -7.91 3.17 -14.94
C VAL A 96 -9.13 3.98 -15.42
N PHE A 97 -9.36 5.20 -14.94
CA PHE A 97 -10.44 6.08 -15.41
C PHE A 97 -10.14 6.81 -16.72
N VAL A 98 -8.89 6.83 -17.20
CA VAL A 98 -8.55 7.51 -18.47
C VAL A 98 -9.31 6.95 -19.67
N PRO A 99 -9.42 5.61 -19.86
CA PRO A 99 -10.28 5.02 -20.89
C PRO A 99 -11.75 5.46 -20.85
N LEU A 100 -12.31 5.75 -19.66
CA LEU A 100 -13.70 6.23 -19.54
C LEU A 100 -13.89 7.57 -20.24
N ILE A 101 -12.88 8.45 -20.23
CA ILE A 101 -12.94 9.77 -20.88
C ILE A 101 -13.15 9.61 -22.38
N PHE A 102 -12.54 8.61 -23.00
CA PHE A 102 -12.68 8.32 -24.43
C PHE A 102 -13.95 7.52 -24.76
N LEU A 103 -14.45 6.71 -23.81
CA LEU A 103 -15.67 5.92 -24.00
C LEU A 103 -16.96 6.74 -23.91
N ILE A 104 -16.98 7.80 -23.10
CA ILE A 104 -18.19 8.61 -22.88
C ILE A 104 -18.71 9.23 -24.20
N PRO A 105 -17.89 9.91 -25.03
CA PRO A 105 -18.34 10.46 -26.31
C PRO A 105 -18.86 9.39 -27.28
N GLU A 106 -18.18 8.25 -27.38
CA GLU A 106 -18.56 7.15 -28.28
C GLU A 106 -19.93 6.53 -27.93
N ILE A 107 -20.25 6.47 -26.63
CA ILE A 107 -21.55 5.99 -26.15
C ILE A 107 -22.64 7.04 -26.38
N ILE A 108 -22.33 8.33 -26.21
CA ILE A 108 -23.29 9.43 -26.44
C ILE A 108 -23.62 9.59 -27.93
N VAL A 109 -22.62 9.50 -28.81
CA VAL A 109 -22.80 9.62 -30.27
C VAL A 109 -23.47 8.36 -30.85
N GLY A 110 -23.51 7.26 -30.10
CA GLY A 110 -24.17 6.02 -30.51
C GLY A 110 -23.43 5.27 -31.62
N ASN A 111 -22.14 5.56 -31.79
CA ASN A 111 -21.33 5.02 -32.89
C ASN A 111 -20.73 3.64 -32.58
N THR A 112 -21.04 3.07 -31.40
CA THR A 112 -20.49 1.81 -30.92
C THR A 112 -21.55 0.88 -30.33
N ASN A 113 -21.33 -0.44 -30.40
CA ASN A 113 -22.18 -1.47 -29.74
C ASN A 113 -21.96 -1.56 -28.21
N ILE A 114 -21.30 -0.56 -27.61
CA ILE A 114 -20.93 -0.59 -26.20
C ILE A 114 -22.16 -0.24 -25.36
N LYS A 115 -22.56 -1.16 -24.48
CA LYS A 115 -23.72 -0.96 -23.61
C LYS A 115 -23.42 0.09 -22.54
N SER A 116 -24.35 1.01 -22.29
CA SER A 116 -24.22 2.10 -21.31
C SER A 116 -23.94 1.62 -19.87
N TRP A 117 -24.32 0.39 -19.53
CA TRP A 117 -24.03 -0.23 -18.23
C TRP A 117 -22.52 -0.33 -17.93
N VAL A 118 -21.67 -0.36 -18.96
CA VAL A 118 -20.20 -0.37 -18.81
C VAL A 118 -19.72 0.88 -18.06
N LEU A 119 -20.36 2.04 -18.26
CA LEU A 119 -20.04 3.28 -17.57
C LEU A 119 -20.28 3.21 -16.05
N ILE A 120 -21.14 2.30 -15.61
CA ILE A 120 -21.49 2.08 -14.19
C ILE A 120 -20.62 0.97 -13.59
N PHE A 121 -20.48 -0.15 -14.28
CA PHE A 121 -19.70 -1.29 -13.77
C PHE A 121 -18.21 -0.97 -13.68
N PHE A 122 -17.67 -0.21 -14.64
CA PHE A 122 -16.25 0.13 -14.65
C PHE A 122 -15.81 0.90 -13.39
N PRO A 123 -16.42 2.04 -13.00
CA PRO A 123 -16.05 2.72 -11.77
C PRO A 123 -16.33 1.86 -10.52
N LEU A 124 -17.41 1.06 -10.51
CA LEU A 124 -17.71 0.16 -9.37
C LEU A 124 -16.62 -0.89 -9.15
N ILE A 125 -16.13 -1.52 -10.23
CA ILE A 125 -15.05 -2.51 -10.16
C ILE A 125 -13.76 -1.85 -9.66
N THR A 126 -13.42 -0.66 -10.16
CA THR A 126 -12.26 0.09 -9.69
C THR A 126 -12.37 0.44 -8.20
N LEU A 127 -13.54 0.90 -7.75
CA LEU A 127 -13.78 1.18 -6.34
C LEU A 127 -13.64 -0.08 -5.48
N TYR A 128 -14.17 -1.21 -5.94
CA TYR A 128 -14.04 -2.50 -5.26
C TYR A 128 -12.58 -2.91 -5.11
N PHE A 129 -11.79 -2.89 -6.19
CA PHE A 129 -10.36 -3.23 -6.10
C PHE A 129 -9.59 -2.24 -5.23
N GLY A 130 -9.90 -0.95 -5.32
CA GLY A 130 -9.33 0.07 -4.42
C GLY A 130 -9.60 -0.24 -2.95
N PHE A 131 -10.82 -0.63 -2.62
CA PHE A 131 -11.20 -1.04 -1.26
C PHE A 131 -10.48 -2.31 -0.80
N VAL A 132 -10.42 -3.35 -1.65
CA VAL A 132 -9.68 -4.59 -1.33
C VAL A 132 -8.21 -4.31 -1.07
N PHE A 133 -7.55 -3.46 -1.89
CA PHE A 133 -6.17 -3.08 -1.65
C PHE A 133 -6.00 -2.31 -0.33
N ARG A 134 -6.95 -1.44 0.02
CA ARG A 134 -6.95 -0.70 1.28
C ARG A 134 -6.99 -1.63 2.50
N LEU A 135 -7.81 -2.67 2.44
CA LEU A 135 -7.88 -3.69 3.50
C LEU A 135 -6.56 -4.46 3.63
N GLN A 136 -5.92 -4.80 2.52
CA GLN A 136 -4.64 -5.49 2.55
C GLN A 136 -3.50 -4.61 3.08
N GLU A 137 -3.50 -3.31 2.75
CA GLU A 137 -2.57 -2.32 3.32
C GLU A 137 -2.72 -2.23 4.83
N LYS A 138 -3.96 -2.12 5.32
CA LYS A 138 -4.26 -2.08 6.76
C LYS A 138 -3.80 -3.34 7.47
N SER A 139 -4.07 -4.52 6.88
CA SER A 139 -3.61 -5.79 7.43
C SER A 139 -2.08 -5.85 7.51
N LEU A 140 -1.36 -5.36 6.49
CA LEU A 140 0.10 -5.28 6.53
C LEU A 140 0.60 -4.37 7.66
N PHE A 141 -0.03 -3.21 7.85
CA PHE A 141 0.31 -2.29 8.94
C PHE A 141 0.08 -2.92 10.31
N GLU A 142 -1.02 -3.65 10.49
CA GLU A 142 -1.31 -4.36 11.75
C GLU A 142 -0.28 -5.46 12.04
N VAL A 143 0.12 -6.23 11.03
CA VAL A 143 1.14 -7.28 11.19
C VAL A 143 2.50 -6.66 11.52
N PHE A 144 2.87 -5.58 10.85
CA PHE A 144 4.10 -4.82 11.13
C PHE A 144 4.10 -4.23 12.55
N LYS A 145 3.00 -3.62 12.98
CA LYS A 145 2.87 -3.09 14.34
C LYS A 145 2.98 -4.19 15.39
N LYS A 146 2.34 -5.34 15.16
CA LYS A 146 2.40 -6.49 16.06
C LYS A 146 3.82 -7.05 16.22
N SER A 147 4.65 -7.03 15.19
CA SER A 147 6.06 -7.46 15.31
C SER A 147 6.93 -6.53 16.14
N LEU A 148 6.52 -5.28 16.34
CA LEU A 148 7.29 -4.29 17.11
C LEU A 148 6.96 -4.29 18.61
N VAL A 149 5.76 -4.75 18.99
CA VAL A 149 5.28 -4.76 20.39
C VAL A 149 5.66 -6.06 21.12
N LYS A 150 5.94 -7.14 20.39
CA LYS A 150 6.19 -8.48 20.92
C LYS A 150 7.66 -8.70 21.23
#